data_AF-A0A2I0U785-F1
#
_entry.id   AF-A0A2I0U785-F1
#
_cell.length_a   1.000
_cell.length_b   1.000
_cell.length_c   1.000
_cell.angle_alpha   90.00
_cell.angle_beta   90.00
_cell.angle_gamma   90.00
#
_symmetry.space_group_name_H-M   'P 1'
#
loop_
_entity.id
_entity.type
_entity.pdbx_description
1 polymer ?
#
loop_
_entity_poly.entity_id
_entity_poly.type
_entity_poly.pdbx_seq_one_letter_code
_entity_poly.pdbx_strand_id
1 'polypeptide(L)'
;MGPQFVSGVIVKIISTEPLPGRKQIKNALAVLADVAYVDMLEGDTECHVRFNTPEDAQTVVKSYKEIQIKNNWKFEVLTGDNEQRYWQKILVDRQAKLNQPREKKRGTEKLIAKAERMRLEKTQQTSKHIRFTDDN
;
A
#
# COMPACT_ATOMS: atom_id res chain seq x y z
N MET A 1 6.12 17.71 9.22
CA MET A 1 5.46 18.32 8.05
C MET A 1 4.63 17.27 7.32
N GLY A 2 3.50 17.66 6.73
CA GLY A 2 2.70 16.79 5.85
C GLY A 2 3.32 16.70 4.46
N PRO A 3 2.78 15.85 3.56
CA PRO A 3 3.25 15.84 2.19
C PRO A 3 2.91 17.17 1.50
N GLN A 4 3.85 17.71 0.74
CA GLN A 4 3.67 18.95 -0.02
C GLN A 4 2.97 18.65 -1.35
N PHE A 5 2.12 19.57 -1.80
CA PHE A 5 1.51 19.49 -3.12
C PHE A 5 2.59 19.55 -4.20
N VAL A 6 2.61 18.53 -5.05
CA VAL A 6 3.40 18.49 -6.29
C VAL A 6 2.44 18.04 -7.37
N SER A 7 2.42 18.74 -8.49
CA SER A 7 1.52 18.44 -9.62
C SER A 7 2.08 17.32 -10.49
N GLY A 8 1.18 16.51 -11.06
CA GLY A 8 1.49 15.43 -11.99
C GLY A 8 2.14 14.21 -11.35
N VAL A 9 2.02 14.02 -10.02
CA VAL A 9 2.67 12.90 -9.32
C VAL A 9 1.70 11.79 -8.93
N ILE A 10 0.41 11.95 -9.25
CA ILE A 10 -0.64 11.02 -8.87
C ILE A 10 -1.17 10.32 -10.11
N VAL A 11 -1.07 8.99 -10.11
CA VAL A 11 -1.56 8.14 -11.19
C VAL A 11 -2.73 7.32 -10.67
N LYS A 12 -3.87 7.45 -11.33
CA LYS A 12 -5.03 6.58 -11.15
C LYS A 12 -4.85 5.34 -12.01
N ILE A 13 -5.05 4.17 -11.40
CA ILE A 13 -5.05 2.88 -12.08
C ILE A 13 -6.47 2.31 -11.98
N ILE A 14 -7.03 1.89 -13.11
CA ILE A 14 -8.36 1.32 -13.22
C ILE A 14 -8.25 -0.06 -13.88
N SER A 15 -8.89 -1.06 -13.31
CA SER A 15 -8.93 -2.43 -13.80
C SER A 15 -10.38 -2.89 -13.98
N THR A 16 -10.60 -3.84 -14.89
CA THR A 16 -11.91 -4.51 -15.03
C THR A 16 -12.14 -5.55 -13.93
N GLU A 17 -11.06 -6.16 -13.45
CA GLU A 17 -11.06 -7.13 -12.36
C GLU A 17 -10.50 -6.49 -11.08
N PRO A 18 -10.84 -7.03 -9.89
CA PRO A 18 -10.29 -6.54 -8.63
C PRO A 18 -8.77 -6.48 -8.67
N LEU A 19 -8.21 -5.35 -8.26
CA LEU A 19 -6.78 -5.14 -8.32
C LEU A 19 -6.05 -6.06 -7.33
N PRO A 20 -4.84 -6.54 -7.67
CA PRO A 20 -4.05 -7.33 -6.72
C PRO A 20 -3.63 -6.46 -5.53
N GLY A 21 -3.36 -7.08 -4.38
CA GLY A 21 -3.11 -6.33 -3.15
C GLY A 21 -1.97 -5.30 -3.25
N ARG A 22 -2.01 -4.29 -2.36
CA ARG A 22 -1.12 -3.11 -2.34
C ARG A 22 0.36 -3.42 -2.60
N LYS A 23 0.87 -4.50 -2.00
CA LYS A 23 2.28 -4.92 -2.13
C LYS A 23 2.62 -5.35 -3.55
N GLN A 24 1.71 -6.05 -4.24
CA GLN A 24 1.94 -6.52 -5.61
C GLN A 24 1.96 -5.34 -6.59
N ILE A 25 1.02 -4.40 -6.45
CA ILE A 25 1.01 -3.16 -7.26
C ILE A 25 2.29 -2.36 -7.04
N LYS A 26 2.68 -2.15 -5.78
CA LYS A 26 3.92 -1.45 -5.47
C LYS A 26 5.12 -2.13 -6.13
N ASN A 27 5.24 -3.44 -6.01
CA ASN A 27 6.35 -4.19 -6.60
C ASN A 27 6.36 -4.12 -8.13
N ALA A 28 5.19 -4.20 -8.78
CA ALA A 28 5.08 -4.10 -10.23
C ALA A 28 5.54 -2.73 -10.75
N LEU A 29 5.17 -1.66 -10.04
CA LEU A 29 5.51 -0.28 -10.42
C LEU A 29 6.93 0.12 -10.00
N ALA A 30 7.45 -0.46 -8.91
CA ALA A 30 8.80 -0.20 -8.42
C ALA A 30 9.91 -0.64 -9.39
N VAL A 31 9.60 -1.48 -10.38
CA VAL A 31 10.54 -1.84 -11.46
C VAL A 31 10.78 -0.65 -12.41
N LEU A 32 9.80 0.24 -12.54
CA LEU A 32 9.84 1.37 -13.46
C LEU A 32 10.24 2.68 -12.79
N ALA A 33 9.71 2.95 -11.59
CA ALA A 33 9.94 4.21 -10.89
C ALA A 33 9.76 4.07 -9.36
N ASP A 34 10.27 5.02 -8.59
CA ASP A 34 10.15 4.98 -7.13
C ASP A 34 8.73 5.37 -6.65
N VAL A 35 8.07 4.43 -5.97
CA VAL A 35 6.68 4.57 -5.53
C VAL A 35 6.64 5.05 -4.08
N ALA A 36 6.18 6.29 -3.89
CA ALA A 36 6.06 6.91 -2.57
C ALA A 36 4.89 6.34 -1.76
N TYR A 37 3.73 6.14 -2.38
CA TYR A 37 2.54 5.61 -1.72
C TYR A 37 1.58 4.94 -2.69
N VAL A 38 0.85 3.93 -2.22
CA VAL A 38 -0.22 3.26 -2.97
C VAL A 38 -1.49 3.33 -2.14
N ASP A 39 -2.45 4.14 -2.54
CA ASP A 39 -3.79 4.21 -1.94
C ASP A 39 -4.72 3.23 -2.66
N MET A 40 -5.18 2.23 -1.93
CA MET A 40 -6.08 1.20 -2.42
C MET A 40 -6.82 0.59 -1.22
N LEU A 41 -8.06 0.16 -1.44
CA LEU A 41 -8.77 -0.75 -0.53
C LEU A 41 -8.76 -2.18 -1.10
N GLU A 42 -8.82 -3.17 -0.23
CA GLU A 42 -8.86 -4.58 -0.67
C GLU A 42 -10.17 -4.85 -1.42
N GLY A 43 -10.05 -5.35 -2.64
CA GLY A 43 -11.19 -5.63 -3.52
C GLY A 43 -11.58 -4.49 -4.45
N ASP A 44 -10.96 -3.31 -4.34
CA ASP A 44 -11.21 -2.20 -5.26
C ASP A 44 -10.68 -2.50 -6.68
N THR A 45 -11.42 -2.02 -7.68
CA THR A 45 -11.03 -2.02 -9.09
C THR A 45 -10.27 -0.76 -9.49
N GLU A 46 -10.19 0.23 -8.58
CA GLU A 46 -9.42 1.45 -8.75
C GLU A 46 -8.39 1.63 -7.65
N CYS A 47 -7.21 2.16 -8.00
CA CYS A 47 -6.23 2.57 -7.01
C CYS A 47 -5.53 3.85 -7.46
N HIS A 48 -4.93 4.55 -6.49
CA HIS A 48 -4.21 5.79 -6.73
C HIS A 48 -2.78 5.63 -6.22
N VAL A 49 -1.82 5.84 -7.10
CA VAL A 49 -0.39 5.70 -6.81
C VAL A 49 0.25 7.07 -6.83
N ARG A 50 0.99 7.38 -5.77
CA ARG A 50 1.74 8.62 -5.64
C ARG A 50 3.23 8.36 -5.84
N PHE A 51 3.82 9.13 -6.72
CA PHE A 51 5.26 9.17 -7.01
C PHE A 51 5.93 10.35 -6.31
N ASN A 52 7.26 10.35 -6.26
CA ASN A 52 8.02 11.46 -5.72
C ASN A 52 8.19 12.59 -6.74
N THR A 53 8.35 12.25 -8.02
CA THR A 53 8.53 13.20 -9.12
C THR A 53 7.44 13.02 -10.19
N PRO A 54 7.12 14.07 -10.95
CA PRO A 54 6.20 13.96 -12.08
C PRO A 54 6.81 13.17 -13.25
N GLU A 55 8.14 13.17 -13.39
CA GLU A 55 8.84 12.38 -14.41
C GLU A 55 8.63 10.88 -14.19
N ASP A 56 8.66 10.43 -12.94
CA ASP A 56 8.40 9.04 -12.56
C ASP A 56 6.97 8.62 -12.94
N ALA A 57 5.98 9.45 -12.60
CA ALA A 57 4.59 9.22 -12.95
C ALA A 57 4.38 9.13 -14.48
N GLN A 58 5.00 10.04 -15.23
CA GLN A 58 4.95 10.02 -16.69
C GLN A 58 5.66 8.79 -17.28
N THR A 59 6.78 8.37 -16.70
CA THR A 59 7.53 7.19 -17.16
C THR A 59 6.69 5.93 -17.01
N VAL A 60 6.02 5.77 -15.87
CA VAL A 60 5.09 4.67 -15.65
C VAL A 60 3.95 4.68 -16.67
N VAL A 61 3.37 5.85 -16.95
CA VAL A 61 2.28 6.02 -17.93
C VAL A 61 2.76 5.98 -19.38
N LYS A 62 4.06 5.99 -19.66
CA LYS A 62 4.60 5.74 -21.01
C LYS A 62 4.88 4.25 -21.20
N SER A 63 5.47 3.62 -20.20
CA SER A 63 5.82 2.19 -20.19
C SER A 63 4.61 1.28 -19.89
N TYR A 64 3.45 1.85 -19.53
CA TYR A 64 2.26 1.07 -19.19
C TYR A 64 1.71 0.21 -20.33
N LYS A 65 2.05 0.46 -21.61
CA LYS A 65 1.58 -0.38 -22.72
C LYS A 65 1.95 -1.84 -22.54
N GLU A 66 3.13 -2.11 -21.99
CA GLU A 66 3.58 -3.48 -21.68
C GLU A 66 2.81 -4.10 -20.50
N ILE A 67 2.40 -3.27 -19.54
CA ILE A 67 1.64 -3.69 -18.35
C ILE A 67 0.16 -3.88 -18.69
N GLN A 68 -0.40 -3.00 -19.52
CA GLN A 68 -1.79 -3.02 -19.96
C GLN A 68 -2.10 -4.30 -20.74
N ILE A 69 -1.18 -4.77 -21.59
CA ILE A 69 -1.35 -6.02 -22.35
C ILE A 69 -1.43 -7.24 -21.42
N LYS A 70 -0.71 -7.23 -20.29
CA LYS A 70 -0.69 -8.35 -19.35
C LYS A 70 -1.86 -8.35 -18.37
N ASN A 71 -2.28 -7.17 -17.93
CA ASN A 71 -3.16 -7.03 -16.76
C ASN A 71 -4.46 -6.25 -17.02
N ASN A 72 -4.71 -5.77 -18.24
CA ASN A 72 -5.87 -4.91 -18.57
C ASN A 72 -6.02 -3.65 -17.71
N TRP A 73 -4.93 -3.13 -17.15
CA TRP A 73 -4.94 -1.91 -16.34
C TRP A 73 -4.86 -0.68 -17.22
N LYS A 74 -5.74 0.29 -16.94
CA LYS A 74 -5.71 1.64 -17.50
C LYS A 74 -5.03 2.57 -16.51
N PHE A 75 -4.09 3.36 -17.01
CA PHE A 75 -3.34 4.33 -16.21
C PHE A 75 -3.70 5.74 -16.66
N GLU A 76 -3.98 6.62 -15.71
CA GLU A 76 -4.35 8.01 -15.96
C GLU A 76 -3.63 8.91 -14.95
N VAL A 77 -2.85 9.87 -15.45
CA VAL A 77 -2.24 10.89 -14.57
C VAL A 77 -3.33 11.88 -14.17
N LEU A 78 -3.59 12.00 -12.87
CA LEU A 78 -4.47 13.06 -12.38
C LEU A 78 -3.80 14.41 -12.60
N THR A 79 -4.56 15.36 -13.14
CA THR A 79 -4.11 16.73 -13.37
C THR A 79 -5.23 17.71 -13.02
N GLY A 80 -4.88 18.98 -12.80
CA GLY A 80 -5.83 20.06 -12.52
C GLY A 80 -6.66 19.82 -11.24
N ASP A 81 -7.96 20.08 -11.33
CA ASP A 81 -8.90 20.02 -10.20
C ASP A 81 -9.01 18.62 -9.59
N ASN A 82 -8.94 17.57 -10.41
CA ASN A 82 -9.01 16.19 -9.94
C ASN A 82 -7.82 15.84 -9.04
N GLU A 83 -6.63 16.29 -9.42
CA GLU A 83 -5.42 16.10 -8.63
C GLU A 83 -5.50 16.91 -7.34
N GLN A 84 -5.91 18.17 -7.40
CA GLN A 84 -6.04 19.03 -6.23
C GLN A 84 -7.05 18.48 -5.22
N ARG A 85 -8.20 17.97 -5.70
CA ARG A 85 -9.21 17.32 -4.87
C ARG A 85 -8.67 16.06 -4.20
N TYR A 86 -7.88 15.27 -4.92
CA TYR A 86 -7.27 14.07 -4.35
C TYR A 86 -6.19 14.42 -3.31
N TRP A 87 -5.41 15.48 -3.52
CA TRP A 87 -4.51 16.01 -2.49
C TRP A 87 -5.25 16.49 -1.24
N GLN A 88 -6.39 17.17 -1.38
CA GLN A 88 -7.23 17.55 -0.26
C GLN A 88 -7.71 16.31 0.52
N LYS A 89 -8.14 15.25 -0.18
CA LYS A 89 -8.49 13.95 0.43
C LYS A 89 -7.32 13.43 1.29
N ILE A 90 -6.09 13.38 0.75
CA ILE A 90 -4.90 12.92 1.49
C ILE A 90 -4.70 13.71 2.79
N LEU A 91 -4.85 15.04 2.73
CA LEU A 91 -4.66 15.91 3.89
C LEU A 91 -5.74 15.69 4.96
N VAL A 92 -7.00 15.56 4.54
CA VAL A 92 -8.13 15.28 5.42
C VAL A 92 -7.97 13.91 6.08
N ASP A 93 -7.68 12.86 5.32
CA ASP A 93 -7.48 11.50 5.83
C ASP A 93 -6.34 11.45 6.84
N ARG A 94 -5.23 12.16 6.56
CA ARG A 94 -4.10 12.29 7.48
C ARG A 94 -4.52 13.00 8.77
N GLN A 95 -5.25 14.10 8.68
CA GLN A 95 -5.69 14.85 9.85
C GLN A 95 -6.67 14.03 10.70
N ALA A 96 -7.62 13.33 10.07
CA ALA A 96 -8.53 12.41 10.73
C ALA A 96 -7.76 11.30 11.46
N LYS A 97 -6.74 10.72 10.81
CA LYS A 97 -5.89 9.68 11.41
C LYS A 97 -5.04 10.18 12.58
N LEU A 98 -4.58 11.43 12.53
CA LEU A 98 -3.85 12.05 13.65
C LEU A 98 -4.77 12.39 14.82
N ASN A 99 -6.00 12.82 14.54
CA ASN A 99 -7.00 13.15 15.55
C ASN A 99 -7.66 11.92 16.17
N GLN A 100 -7.53 10.74 15.53
CA GLN A 100 -8.13 9.52 16.04
C GLN A 100 -7.56 9.18 17.43
N PRO A 101 -8.41 9.07 18.46
CA PRO A 101 -7.96 8.68 19.78
C PRO A 101 -7.41 7.26 19.71
N ARG A 102 -6.11 7.13 19.97
CA ARG A 102 -5.45 5.82 20.01
C ARG A 102 -5.77 5.14 21.32
N GLU A 103 -6.35 3.94 21.28
CA GLU A 103 -6.42 3.07 22.44
C GLU A 103 -5.00 2.78 22.94
N LYS A 104 -4.67 3.36 24.10
CA LYS A 104 -3.36 3.15 24.73
C LYS A 104 -3.50 1.97 25.69
N LYS A 105 -3.00 0.79 25.30
CA LYS A 105 -2.82 -0.32 26.25
C LYS A 105 -1.83 0.09 27.35
N ARG A 106 -2.26 0.09 28.61
CA ARG A 106 -1.47 0.53 29.78
C ARG A 106 -1.44 -0.55 30.87
N GLY A 107 -0.42 -0.51 31.73
CA GLY A 107 -0.34 -1.35 32.92
C GLY A 107 -0.54 -2.85 32.64
N THR A 108 -1.54 -3.43 33.29
CA THR A 108 -1.93 -4.84 33.20
C THR A 108 -2.28 -5.28 31.78
N GLU A 109 -2.91 -4.44 30.95
CA GLU A 109 -3.24 -4.79 29.57
C GLU A 109 -1.99 -5.05 28.71
N LYS A 110 -0.87 -4.36 29.00
CA LYS A 110 0.42 -4.66 28.33
C LYS A 110 0.96 -6.02 28.73
N LEU A 111 0.81 -6.39 30.01
CA LEU A 111 1.28 -7.69 30.52
C LEU A 111 0.47 -8.83 29.92
N ILE A 112 -0.86 -8.68 29.84
CA ILE A 112 -1.76 -9.65 29.22
C ILE A 112 -1.41 -9.81 27.73
N ALA A 113 -1.32 -8.71 26.97
CA ALA A 113 -0.96 -8.76 25.55
C ALA A 113 0.42 -9.38 25.30
N LYS A 114 1.40 -9.15 26.18
CA LYS A 114 2.72 -9.78 26.11
C LYS A 114 2.64 -11.29 26.37
N ALA A 115 1.86 -11.71 27.37
CA ALA A 115 1.66 -13.12 27.69
C ALA A 115 0.93 -13.86 26.56
N GLU A 116 -0.12 -13.26 25.98
CA GLU A 116 -0.85 -13.79 24.82
C GLU A 116 0.07 -13.97 23.60
N ARG A 117 0.90 -12.96 23.29
CA ARG A 117 1.83 -13.04 22.17
C ARG A 117 2.84 -14.19 22.35
N MET A 118 3.43 -14.32 23.55
CA MET A 118 4.36 -15.42 23.85
C MET A 118 3.70 -16.80 23.75
N ARG A 119 2.43 -16.92 24.17
CA ARG A 119 1.66 -18.17 24.01
C ARG A 119 1.47 -18.51 22.54
N LEU A 120 1.04 -17.54 21.72
CA LEU A 120 0.81 -17.74 20.29
C LEU A 120 2.09 -18.14 19.55
N GLU A 121 3.21 -17.45 19.83
CA GLU A 121 4.54 -17.78 19.28
C GLU A 121 4.97 -19.19 19.66
N LYS A 122 4.77 -19.58 20.93
CA LYS A 122 5.08 -20.95 21.40
C LYS A 122 4.23 -21.99 20.69
N THR A 123 2.93 -21.76 20.54
CA THR A 123 2.02 -22.65 19.79
C THR A 123 2.47 -22.81 18.34
N GLN A 124 2.83 -21.72 17.66
CA GLN A 124 3.32 -21.74 16.28
C GLN A 124 4.67 -22.45 16.13
N GLN A 125 5.53 -22.40 17.15
CA GLN A 125 6.78 -23.17 17.17
C GLN A 125 6.53 -24.66 17.39
N THR A 126 5.64 -25.01 18.32
CA THR A 126 5.28 -26.41 18.59
C THR A 126 4.48 -27.07 17.47
N SER A 127 3.75 -26.29 16.66
CA SER A 127 3.02 -26.81 15.50
C SER A 127 3.91 -27.03 14.27
N LYS A 128 5.20 -26.68 14.32
CA LYS A 128 6.15 -27.03 13.26
C LYS A 128 6.60 -28.47 13.47
N HIS A 129 6.19 -29.34 12.54
CA HIS A 129 6.59 -30.75 12.52
C HIS A 129 8.12 -30.85 12.38
N ILE A 130 8.79 -31.43 13.39
CA ILE A 130 10.23 -31.70 13.33
C ILE A 130 10.43 -32.88 12.37
N ARG A 131 11.01 -32.64 11.19
CA ARG A 131 11.51 -33.71 10.33
C ARG A 131 12.87 -34.13 10.87
N PHE A 132 12.93 -35.26 11.55
CA PHE A 132 14.18 -35.97 11.77
C PHE A 132 14.58 -36.58 10.42
N THR A 133 15.68 -36.12 9.84
CA THR A 133 16.38 -36.87 8.81
C THR A 133 17.16 -37.95 9.55
N ASP A 134 16.75 -39.21 9.38
CA ASP A 134 17.56 -40.36 9.80
C ASP A 134 18.83 -40.37 8.94
N ASP A 135 19.93 -39.85 9.47
CA ASP A 135 21.27 -40.13 8.95
C ASP A 135 21.77 -41.43 9.61
N ASN A 136 21.60 -42.51 8.83
CA ASN A 136 22.28 -43.83 8.81
C ASN A 136 23.17 -44.24 10.00
#